data_AF-A0A0K2YHA6-F1
#
_entry.id   AF-A0A0K2YHA6-F1
#
_cell.length_a   1.000
_cell.length_b   1.000
_cell.length_c   1.000
_cell.angle_alpha   90.00
_cell.angle_beta   90.00
_cell.angle_gamma   90.00
#
_symmetry.space_group_name_H-M   'P 1'
#
loop_
_entity.id
_entity.type
_entity.pdbx_description
1 polymer ?
#
loop_
_entity_poly.entity_id
_entity_poly.type
_entity_poly.pdbx_seq_one_letter_code
_entity_poly.pdbx_strand_id
1 'polypeptide(L)'
;MNPENYLYLSALLFTIGAAGVLLRRNAIVVFMCIELMLNATNLAFVTFARMHGNLHGHVFAFFTMVVAAAEVVVGLAIIMAIFRTRRSASVDAANLLKF
;
A
#
# COMPACT_ATOMS: atom_id res chain seq x y z
N MET A 1 1.82 3.28 -27.60
CA MET A 1 1.25 3.72 -26.31
C MET A 1 2.28 4.58 -25.60
N ASN A 2 1.94 5.80 -25.18
CA ASN A 2 2.89 6.71 -24.53
C ASN A 2 3.12 6.26 -23.07
N PRO A 3 4.36 5.93 -22.65
CA PRO A 3 4.65 5.48 -21.30
C PRO A 3 4.26 6.50 -20.21
N GLU A 4 4.24 7.79 -20.54
CA GLU A 4 3.83 8.87 -19.62
C GLU A 4 2.42 8.70 -19.04
N ASN A 5 1.49 8.10 -19.80
CA ASN A 5 0.13 7.83 -19.34
C ASN A 5 0.11 6.90 -18.12
N TYR A 6 1.05 5.96 -18.03
CA TYR A 6 1.17 5.06 -16.89
C TYR A 6 1.73 5.76 -15.65
N LEU A 7 2.56 6.80 -15.83
CA LEU A 7 3.00 7.64 -14.71
C LEU A 7 1.83 8.42 -14.12
N TYR A 8 0.98 9.04 -14.96
CA TYR A 8 -0.23 9.71 -14.49
C TYR A 8 -1.18 8.74 -13.77
N LEU A 9 -1.36 7.54 -14.32
CA LEU A 9 -2.16 6.50 -13.66
C LEU A 9 -1.56 6.10 -12.31
N SER A 10 -0.24 5.91 -12.21
CA SER A 10 0.42 5.58 -10.95
C SER A 10 0.23 6.67 -9.89
N ALA A 11 0.37 7.94 -10.28
CA ALA A 11 0.15 9.07 -9.38
C ALA A 11 -1.31 9.13 -8.89
N LEU A 12 -2.27 8.90 -9.79
CA LEU A 12 -3.69 8.83 -9.45
C LEU A 12 -3.98 7.69 -8.45
N LEU A 13 -3.49 6.49 -8.72
CA LEU A 13 -3.71 5.35 -7.82
C LEU A 13 -3.07 5.56 -6.45
N PHE A 14 -1.85 6.12 -6.41
CA PHE A 14 -1.16 6.41 -5.17
C PHE A 14 -1.91 7.45 -4.33
N THR A 15 -2.39 8.52 -4.96
CA THR A 15 -3.17 9.56 -4.27
C THR A 15 -4.52 9.06 -3.77
N ILE A 16 -5.21 8.19 -4.50
CA ILE A 16 -6.42 7.50 -4.03
C ILE A 16 -6.12 6.63 -2.81
N GLY A 17 -5.04 5.85 -2.87
CA GLY A 17 -4.58 5.04 -1.73
C GLY A 17 -4.28 5.91 -0.51
N ALA A 18 -3.52 6.99 -0.68
CA ALA A 18 -3.16 7.91 0.39
C ALA A 18 -4.41 8.58 1.00
N ALA A 19 -5.36 9.04 0.18
CA ALA A 19 -6.63 9.58 0.65
C ALA A 19 -7.42 8.51 1.43
N GLY A 20 -7.42 7.26 0.96
CA GLY A 20 -8.03 6.13 1.66
C GLY A 20 -7.41 5.89 3.04
N VAL A 21 -6.09 5.93 3.17
CA VAL A 21 -5.40 5.79 4.46
C VAL A 21 -5.83 6.88 5.45
N LEU A 22 -5.96 8.13 5.01
CA LEU A 22 -6.32 9.26 5.87
C LEU A 22 -7.80 9.29 6.26
N LEU A 23 -8.69 8.83 5.37
CA LEU A 23 -10.14 8.95 5.54
C LEU A 23 -10.78 7.73 6.22
N ARG A 24 -10.11 6.58 6.21
CA ARG A 24 -10.71 5.31 6.67
C ARG A 24 -10.31 5.00 8.10
N ARG A 25 -11.33 4.67 8.91
CA ARG A 25 -11.16 4.27 10.31
C ARG A 25 -11.05 2.77 10.53
N ASN A 26 -11.41 1.97 9.52
CA ASN A 26 -11.30 0.52 9.58
C ASN A 26 -9.87 0.11 9.17
N ALA A 27 -9.15 -0.52 10.09
CA ALA A 27 -7.77 -0.96 9.89
C ALA A 27 -7.58 -1.84 8.66
N ILE A 28 -8.55 -2.71 8.34
CA ILE A 28 -8.49 -3.57 7.16
C ILE A 28 -8.55 -2.72 5.87
N VAL A 29 -9.39 -1.69 5.86
CA VAL A 29 -9.51 -0.81 4.69
C VAL A 29 -8.25 0.04 4.53
N VAL A 30 -7.70 0.55 5.64
CA VAL A 30 -6.40 1.25 5.62
C VAL A 30 -5.31 0.35 5.05
N PHE A 31 -5.27 -0.92 5.45
CA PHE A 31 -4.33 -1.91 4.96
C PHE A 31 -4.46 -2.13 3.44
N MET A 32 -5.69 -2.30 2.94
CA MET A 32 -5.93 -2.39 1.48
C MET A 32 -5.51 -1.12 0.72
N CYS A 33 -5.64 0.06 1.34
CA CYS A 33 -5.18 1.31 0.73
C CYS A 33 -3.65 1.38 0.65
N ILE A 34 -2.92 0.86 1.63
CA ILE A 34 -1.46 0.75 1.60
C ILE A 34 -1.02 -0.18 0.46
N GLU A 35 -1.67 -1.35 0.31
CA GLU A 35 -1.42 -2.26 -0.80
C GLU A 35 -1.63 -1.62 -2.18
N LEU A 36 -2.66 -0.78 -2.31
CA LEU A 36 -2.91 -0.01 -3.53
C LEU A 36 -1.78 0.99 -3.80
N MET A 37 -1.26 1.66 -2.77
CA MET A 37 -0.12 2.59 -2.89
C MET A 37 1.14 1.85 -3.34
N LEU A 38 1.45 0.69 -2.77
CA LEU A 38 2.60 -0.13 -3.16
C LEU A 38 2.49 -0.61 -4.62
N ASN A 39 1.29 -1.00 -5.06
CA ASN A 39 1.05 -1.36 -6.46
C ASN A 39 1.21 -0.17 -7.42
N ALA A 40 0.77 1.02 -7.01
CA ALA A 40 0.99 2.24 -7.79
C ALA A 40 2.48 2.55 -7.94
N THR A 41 3.27 2.40 -6.87
CA THR A 41 4.74 2.57 -6.92
C THR A 41 5.39 1.53 -7.85
N ASN A 42 4.94 0.28 -7.85
CA ASN A 42 5.42 -0.74 -8.78
C ASN A 42 5.15 -0.39 -10.24
N LEU A 43 3.96 0.14 -10.54
CA LEU A 43 3.63 0.63 -11.88
C LEU A 43 4.58 1.76 -12.31
N ALA A 44 4.90 2.69 -11.41
CA ALA A 44 5.87 3.76 -11.69
C ALA A 44 7.27 3.18 -12.00
N PHE A 45 7.77 2.25 -11.19
CA PHE A 45 9.08 1.61 -11.42
C PHE A 45 9.17 0.91 -12.77
N VAL A 46 8.18 0.08 -13.11
CA VAL A 46 8.15 -0.63 -14.41
C VAL A 46 8.03 0.35 -15.58
N THR A 47 7.28 1.44 -15.40
CA THR A 47 7.17 2.49 -16.43
C THR A 47 8.50 3.20 -16.67
N PHE A 48 9.22 3.58 -15.60
CA PHE A 48 10.55 4.19 -15.72
C PHE A 48 11.58 3.23 -16.33
N ALA A 49 11.54 1.95 -15.97
CA ALA A 49 12.37 0.92 -16.61
C ALA A 49 12.13 0.86 -18.12
N ARG A 50 10.86 0.90 -18.56
CA ARG A 50 10.49 0.93 -19.97
C ARG A 50 10.96 2.20 -20.69
N MET A 51 10.86 3.36 -20.05
CA MET A 51 11.29 4.64 -20.64
C MET A 51 12.81 4.74 -20.83
N HIS A 52 13.59 4.17 -19.90
CA HIS A 52 15.05 4.22 -19.92
C HIS A 52 15.69 2.97 -20.57
N GLY A 53 14.89 1.98 -20.97
CA GLY A 53 15.37 0.75 -21.59
C GLY A 53 16.22 -0.13 -20.67
N ASN A 54 16.00 -0.08 -19.34
CA ASN A 54 16.78 -0.84 -18.36
C ASN A 54 15.90 -1.79 -17.53
N LEU A 55 16.53 -2.71 -16.81
CA LEU A 55 15.82 -3.71 -15.99
C LEU A 55 15.68 -3.30 -14.52
N HIS A 56 16.29 -2.18 -14.09
CA HIS A 56 16.35 -1.80 -12.67
C HIS A 56 14.97 -1.65 -12.04
N GLY A 57 14.03 -0.97 -12.72
CA GLY A 57 12.67 -0.81 -12.19
C GLY A 57 11.89 -2.12 -12.06
N HIS A 58 12.19 -3.12 -12.90
CA HIS A 58 11.60 -4.45 -12.75
C HIS A 58 12.13 -5.17 -11.50
N VAL A 59 13.44 -5.06 -11.23
CA VAL A 59 14.06 -5.62 -10.02
C VAL A 59 13.48 -4.97 -8.76
N PHE A 60 13.35 -3.63 -8.73
CA PHE A 60 12.73 -2.94 -7.60
C PHE A 60 11.27 -3.37 -7.39
N ALA A 61 10.47 -3.45 -8.46
CA ALA A 61 9.08 -3.90 -8.35
C ALA A 61 8.96 -5.32 -7.77
N PHE A 62 9.87 -6.23 -8.13
CA PHE A 62 9.93 -7.57 -7.56
C PHE A 62 10.21 -7.55 -6.05
N PHE A 63 11.20 -6.75 -5.61
CA PHE A 63 11.47 -6.58 -4.18
C PHE A 63 10.28 -5.99 -3.43
N THR A 64 9.60 -4.99 -3.99
CA THR A 64 8.39 -4.42 -3.38
C THR A 64 7.31 -5.49 -3.20
N MET A 65 7.09 -6.38 -4.16
CA MET A 65 6.11 -7.46 -4.03
C MET A 65 6.46 -8.42 -2.88
N VAL A 66 7.74 -8.72 -2.69
CA VAL A 66 8.20 -9.56 -1.56
C VAL A 66 7.99 -8.85 -0.23
N VAL A 67 8.29 -7.56 -0.14
CA VAL A 67 8.05 -6.74 1.06
C VAL A 67 6.56 -6.65 1.36
N ALA A 68 5.72 -6.40 0.35
CA ALA A 68 4.26 -6.37 0.49
C ALA A 68 3.73 -7.71 1.01
N ALA A 69 4.21 -8.84 0.47
CA ALA A 69 3.82 -10.16 0.97
C ALA A 69 4.18 -10.37 2.44
N ALA A 70 5.38 -9.95 2.86
CA ALA A 70 5.80 -10.02 4.26
C ALA A 70 4.97 -9.10 5.16
N GLU A 71 4.69 -7.88 4.69
CA GLU A 71 3.86 -6.90 5.39
C GLU A 71 2.43 -7.42 5.60
N VAL A 72 1.78 -8.00 4.58
CA VAL A 72 0.42 -8.56 4.67
C VAL A 72 0.32 -9.61 5.77
N VAL A 73 1.31 -10.51 5.85
CA VAL A 73 1.31 -11.56 6.87
C VAL A 73 1.39 -10.97 8.27
N VAL A 74 2.29 -10.02 8.50
CA VAL A 74 2.47 -9.39 9.82
C VAL A 74 1.31 -8.47 10.18
N GLY A 75 0.88 -7.62 9.23
CA GLY A 75 -0.21 -6.68 9.39
C GLY A 75 -1.53 -7.36 9.73
N LEU A 76 -1.90 -8.40 8.98
CA LEU A 76 -3.11 -9.18 9.28
C LEU A 76 -3.01 -9.93 10.61
N ALA A 77 -1.84 -10.46 10.96
CA ALA A 77 -1.66 -11.11 12.27
C ALA A 77 -1.91 -10.13 13.44
N ILE A 78 -1.41 -8.90 13.33
CA ILE A 78 -1.63 -7.84 14.32
C ILE A 78 -3.11 -7.44 14.36
N ILE A 79 -3.72 -7.18 13.19
CA ILE A 79 -5.14 -6.80 13.10
C ILE A 79 -6.03 -7.88 13.72
N MET A 80 -5.77 -9.15 13.44
CA MET A 80 -6.52 -10.28 14.01
C MET A 80 -6.33 -10.39 15.52
N ALA A 81 -5.11 -10.18 16.03
CA ALA A 81 -4.86 -10.17 17.47
C ALA A 81 -5.65 -9.06 18.18
N ILE A 82 -5.70 -7.86 17.60
CA ILE A 82 -6.50 -6.73 18.13
C ILE A 82 -8.00 -7.03 18.04
N PHE A 83 -8.45 -7.57 16.90
CA PHE A 83 -9.86 -7.90 16.67
C PHE A 83 -10.38 -8.94 17.67
N ARG A 84 -9.56 -9.95 18.00
CA ARG A 84 -9.91 -10.96 19.01
C ARG A 84 -10.16 -10.36 20.39
N THR A 85 -9.40 -9.34 20.77
CA THR A 85 -9.53 -8.68 22.08
C THR A 85 -10.65 -7.64 22.12
N ARG A 86 -10.90 -6.93 21.02
CA ARG A 86 -11.77 -5.73 21.00
C ARG A 86 -13.03 -5.86 20.14
N ARG A 87 -13.22 -6.98 19.44
CA ARG A 87 -14.31 -7.25 18.48
C ARG A 87 -14.55 -6.14 17.45
N SER A 88 -13.54 -5.29 17.24
CA SER A 88 -13.60 -4.12 16.37
C SER A 88 -12.22 -3.87 15.77
N ALA A 89 -12.20 -3.57 14.47
CA ALA A 89 -11.00 -3.20 13.71
C ALA A 89 -10.84 -1.67 13.57
N SER A 90 -11.47 -0.89 14.46
CA SER A 90 -11.37 0.57 14.44
C SER A 90 -10.00 1.04 14.94
N VAL A 91 -9.31 1.84 14.13
CA VAL A 91 -7.99 2.42 14.45
C VAL A 91 -8.11 3.47 15.56
N ASP A 92 -9.19 4.27 15.58
CA ASP A 92 -9.41 5.34 16.56
C ASP A 92 -9.60 4.82 18.00
N ALA A 93 -9.98 3.55 18.16
CA ALA A 93 -10.18 2.95 19.48
C ALA A 93 -8.84 2.73 20.22
N ALA A 94 -7.69 2.80 19.53
CA ALA A 94 -6.35 2.61 20.09
C ALA A 94 -5.81 3.84 20.84
N ASN A 95 -6.62 4.51 21.65
CA ASN A 95 -6.22 5.68 22.45
C ASN A 95 -5.69 5.34 23.87
N LEU A 96 -5.26 4.10 24.12
CA LEU A 96 -4.84 3.65 25.46
C LEU A 96 -3.57 4.35 26.00
N LEU A 97 -2.82 5.04 25.13
CA LEU A 97 -1.57 5.75 25.46
C LEU A 97 -1.71 7.28 25.45
N LYS A 98 -2.94 7.81 25.38
CA LYS A 98 -3.16 9.26 25.60
C LYS A 98 -3.17 9.55 27.10
N PHE A 99 -2.29 10.47 27.51
CA PHE A 99 -2.31 11.12 28.82
C PHE A 99 -3.50 12.08 28.92
#